data_AF-A0A9D8RZX1-F1
#
_entry.id   AF-A0A9D8RZX1-F1
#
_cell.length_a   1.000
_cell.length_b   1.000
_cell.length_c   1.000
_cell.angle_alpha   90.00
_cell.angle_beta   90.00
_cell.angle_gamma   90.00
#
_symmetry.space_group_name_H-M   'P 1'
#
loop_
_entity.id
_entity.type
_entity.pdbx_description
1 polymer ?
#
loop_
_entity_poly.entity_id
_entity_poly.type
_entity_poly.pdbx_seq_one_letter_code
_entity_poly.pdbx_strand_id
1 'polypeptide(L)'
;MEIAILMAAGLGTRMRPLTETIPKPLVKVHGTPMIETVIQGLLRRKVSKIYVVVGYKKEQFEYLTNKYANLELIENTEYETINNISSIHAVGDVLGSADCFICEADLYISDLTIFDARLEQSCYYGKMVKGYSDDWVFDMEGDRIVRVGKEGTDCYNMVGISYFQQKDAALIRDAVALEYGKAGYEGLYWDEIVDKQLDKLNLTIYPVGQEQIVEIDSVKELCAVDSSYING
;
A
#
# COMPACT_ATOMS: atom_id res chain seq x y z
N MET A 1 9.34 16.79 -6.87
CA MET A 1 9.08 15.70 -7.82
C MET A 1 8.67 14.53 -6.98
N GLU A 2 7.60 13.83 -7.34
CA GLU A 2 7.09 12.71 -6.53
C GLU A 2 7.07 11.43 -7.37
N ILE A 3 7.36 10.31 -6.73
CA ILE A 3 7.20 8.97 -7.30
C ILE A 3 6.14 8.18 -6.52
N ALA A 4 5.73 7.03 -7.03
CA ALA A 4 4.87 6.11 -6.28
C ALA A 4 5.35 4.67 -6.45
N ILE A 5 5.18 3.88 -5.40
CA ILE A 5 5.49 2.46 -5.32
C ILE A 5 4.19 1.74 -4.97
N LEU A 6 3.71 0.85 -5.83
CA LEU A 6 2.49 0.06 -5.63
C LEU A 6 2.88 -1.40 -5.39
N MET A 7 2.56 -1.95 -4.22
CA MET A 7 2.87 -3.33 -3.86
C MET A 7 1.79 -4.27 -4.40
N ALA A 8 2.11 -5.01 -5.45
CA ALA A 8 1.17 -5.86 -6.20
C ALA A 8 1.64 -7.32 -6.34
N ALA A 9 2.67 -7.73 -5.59
CA ALA A 9 3.34 -9.02 -5.78
C ALA A 9 2.63 -10.22 -5.10
N GLY A 10 1.74 -9.95 -4.14
CA GLY A 10 1.15 -10.96 -3.26
C GLY A 10 0.20 -11.95 -3.97
N LEU A 11 0.06 -13.14 -3.37
CA LEU A 11 -0.76 -14.24 -3.89
C LEU A 11 -2.27 -14.02 -3.80
N GLY A 12 -2.75 -13.13 -2.92
CA GLY A 12 -4.18 -12.84 -2.75
C GLY A 12 -5.04 -14.06 -2.37
N THR A 13 -4.50 -15.00 -1.59
CA THR A 13 -5.12 -16.33 -1.35
C THR A 13 -6.49 -16.30 -0.69
N ARG A 14 -6.80 -15.25 0.09
CA ARG A 14 -8.09 -15.04 0.77
C ARG A 14 -9.28 -14.82 -0.18
N MET A 15 -9.01 -14.46 -1.43
CA MET A 15 -10.03 -14.21 -2.46
C MET A 15 -10.17 -15.34 -3.49
N ARG A 16 -9.63 -16.55 -3.21
CA ARG A 16 -9.85 -17.71 -4.09
C ARG A 16 -11.35 -18.09 -4.12
N PRO A 17 -11.89 -18.57 -5.26
CA PRO A 17 -11.16 -18.95 -6.50
C PRO A 17 -10.87 -17.78 -7.45
N LEU A 18 -11.37 -16.56 -7.20
CA LEU A 18 -11.19 -15.42 -8.10
C LEU A 18 -9.71 -15.15 -8.38
N THR A 19 -8.88 -15.24 -7.33
CA THR A 19 -7.44 -14.97 -7.43
C THR A 19 -6.59 -16.12 -7.98
N GLU A 20 -7.17 -17.27 -8.33
CA GLU A 20 -6.41 -18.37 -8.98
C GLU A 20 -6.01 -18.02 -10.42
N THR A 21 -6.80 -17.17 -11.07
CA THR A 21 -6.60 -16.78 -12.47
C THR A 21 -6.25 -15.31 -12.63
N ILE A 22 -6.65 -14.44 -11.68
CA ILE A 22 -6.48 -12.99 -11.75
C ILE A 22 -5.74 -12.50 -10.49
N PRO A 23 -4.60 -11.79 -10.58
CA PRO A 23 -4.00 -11.13 -9.42
C PRO A 23 -5.01 -10.27 -8.65
N LYS A 24 -4.98 -10.31 -7.32
CA LYS A 24 -5.91 -9.50 -6.48
C LYS A 24 -5.98 -8.03 -6.92
N PRO A 25 -4.86 -7.32 -7.17
CA PRO A 25 -4.89 -5.93 -7.65
C PRO A 25 -5.62 -5.70 -8.99
N LEU A 26 -5.75 -6.74 -9.82
CA LEU A 26 -6.41 -6.72 -11.12
C LEU A 26 -7.89 -7.14 -11.07
N VAL A 27 -8.38 -7.58 -9.92
CA VAL A 27 -9.81 -7.79 -9.69
C VAL A 27 -10.54 -6.46 -9.87
N LYS A 28 -11.66 -6.50 -10.57
CA LYS A 28 -12.44 -5.32 -10.92
C LYS A 28 -13.47 -5.02 -9.85
N VAL A 29 -13.62 -3.74 -9.55
CA VAL A 29 -14.70 -3.19 -8.73
C VAL A 29 -15.39 -2.13 -9.59
N HIS A 30 -16.69 -2.31 -9.80
CA HIS A 30 -17.49 -1.50 -10.74
C HIS A 30 -16.84 -1.40 -12.13
N GLY A 31 -16.28 -2.52 -12.60
CA GLY A 31 -15.64 -2.62 -13.91
C GLY A 31 -14.20 -2.10 -14.00
N THR A 32 -13.65 -1.49 -12.94
CA THR A 32 -12.28 -0.94 -12.91
C THR A 32 -11.37 -1.81 -12.05
N PRO A 33 -10.19 -2.25 -12.53
CA PRO A 33 -9.22 -2.95 -11.67
C PRO A 33 -8.84 -2.10 -10.44
N MET A 34 -8.77 -2.69 -9.24
CA MET A 34 -8.46 -1.95 -8.00
C MET A 34 -7.20 -1.10 -8.13
N ILE A 35 -6.11 -1.68 -8.64
CA ILE A 35 -4.84 -0.97 -8.85
C ILE A 35 -5.00 0.26 -9.73
N GLU A 36 -5.92 0.24 -10.70
CA GLU A 36 -6.15 1.37 -11.58
C GLU A 36 -6.79 2.56 -10.85
N THR A 37 -7.58 2.32 -9.80
CA THR A 37 -8.14 3.42 -8.97
C THR A 37 -7.03 4.17 -8.24
N VAL A 38 -6.03 3.46 -7.71
CA VAL A 38 -4.83 4.05 -7.10
C VAL A 38 -4.00 4.79 -8.14
N ILE A 39 -3.72 4.17 -9.31
CA ILE A 39 -2.99 4.82 -10.41
C ILE A 39 -3.67 6.11 -10.86
N GLN A 40 -5.00 6.12 -11.01
CA GLN A 40 -5.76 7.31 -11.38
C GLN A 40 -5.62 8.44 -10.35
N GLY A 41 -5.66 8.11 -9.05
CA GLY A 41 -5.39 9.06 -7.97
C GLY A 41 -3.98 9.66 -8.03
N LEU A 42 -2.96 8.83 -8.28
CA LEU A 42 -1.57 9.28 -8.40
C LEU A 42 -1.33 10.12 -9.66
N LEU A 43 -2.02 9.83 -10.77
CA LEU A 43 -1.99 10.68 -11.96
C LEU A 43 -2.65 12.04 -11.70
N ARG A 44 -3.74 12.08 -10.93
CA ARG A 44 -4.37 13.33 -10.49
C ARG A 44 -3.42 14.17 -9.62
N ARG A 45 -2.67 13.52 -8.73
CA ARG A 45 -1.57 14.12 -7.95
C ARG A 45 -0.40 14.62 -8.79
N LYS A 46 -0.31 14.18 -10.06
CA LYS A 46 0.80 14.45 -10.99
C LYS A 46 2.12 13.82 -10.53
N VAL A 47 2.02 12.61 -9.97
CA VAL A 47 3.19 11.77 -9.68
C VAL A 47 3.96 11.53 -10.98
N SER A 48 5.27 11.76 -10.93
CA SER A 48 6.11 11.77 -12.13
C SER A 48 6.45 10.38 -12.63
N LYS A 49 6.56 9.40 -11.72
CA LYS A 49 6.84 8.00 -12.05
C LYS A 49 6.12 7.06 -11.09
N ILE A 50 5.52 6.00 -11.61
CA ILE A 50 4.83 4.97 -10.84
C ILE A 50 5.57 3.65 -11.05
N TYR A 51 5.97 3.01 -9.96
CA TYR A 51 6.60 1.69 -9.95
C TYR A 51 5.60 0.70 -9.37
N VAL A 52 5.27 -0.35 -10.12
CA VAL A 52 4.41 -1.43 -9.64
C VAL A 52 5.27 -2.65 -9.36
N VAL A 53 5.34 -3.04 -8.10
CA VAL A 53 6.09 -4.22 -7.65
C VAL A 53 5.22 -5.45 -7.89
N VAL A 54 5.60 -6.28 -8.86
CA VAL A 54 4.84 -7.46 -9.31
C VAL A 54 5.55 -8.74 -8.94
N GLY A 55 4.78 -9.82 -8.82
CA GLY A 55 5.27 -11.16 -8.49
C GLY A 55 4.32 -12.19 -9.07
N TYR A 56 3.31 -12.59 -8.31
CA TYR A 56 2.28 -13.52 -8.76
C TYR A 56 1.62 -13.11 -10.08
N LYS A 57 1.77 -13.93 -11.13
CA LYS A 57 1.26 -13.71 -12.49
C LYS A 57 1.60 -12.31 -13.06
N LYS A 58 2.85 -11.88 -12.86
CA LYS A 58 3.38 -10.57 -13.29
C LYS A 58 3.04 -10.18 -14.73
N GLU A 59 2.93 -11.15 -15.64
CA GLU A 59 2.64 -10.95 -17.06
C GLU A 59 1.29 -10.24 -17.27
N GLN A 60 0.33 -10.45 -16.36
CA GLN A 60 -0.98 -9.78 -16.45
C GLN A 60 -0.94 -8.28 -16.16
N PHE A 61 0.16 -7.76 -15.61
CA PHE A 61 0.34 -6.33 -15.36
C PHE A 61 0.97 -5.60 -16.56
N GLU A 62 1.46 -6.30 -17.59
CA GLU A 62 2.13 -5.70 -18.75
C GLU A 62 1.25 -4.71 -19.52
N TYR A 63 -0.08 -4.85 -19.49
CA TYR A 63 -0.96 -3.87 -20.14
C TYR A 63 -0.86 -2.48 -19.48
N LEU A 64 -0.49 -2.40 -18.20
CA LEU A 64 -0.38 -1.13 -17.48
C LEU A 64 0.75 -0.26 -18.05
N THR A 65 1.87 -0.85 -18.47
CA THR A 65 2.99 -0.10 -19.07
C THR A 65 2.63 0.45 -20.44
N ASN A 66 1.77 -0.24 -21.18
CA ASN A 66 1.22 0.23 -22.46
C ASN A 66 0.18 1.34 -22.27
N LYS A 67 -0.61 1.27 -21.19
CA LYS A 67 -1.68 2.23 -20.89
C LYS A 67 -1.16 3.50 -20.23
N TYR A 68 -0.12 3.40 -19.40
CA TYR A 68 0.40 4.48 -18.57
C TYR A 68 1.90 4.69 -18.83
N ALA A 69 2.24 5.74 -19.60
CA ALA A 69 3.60 5.99 -20.07
C ALA A 69 4.63 6.26 -18.94
N ASN A 70 4.17 6.72 -17.78
CA ASN A 70 5.00 6.97 -16.61
C ASN A 70 5.06 5.79 -15.63
N LEU A 71 4.62 4.60 -16.05
CA LEU A 71 4.60 3.40 -15.22
C LEU A 71 5.71 2.40 -15.60
N GLU A 72 6.35 1.81 -14.61
CA GLU A 72 7.30 0.70 -14.76
C GLU A 72 6.95 -0.46 -13.82
N LEU A 73 7.31 -1.67 -14.22
CA LEU A 73 7.17 -2.87 -13.38
C LEU A 73 8.51 -3.21 -12.74
N ILE A 74 8.49 -3.56 -11.46
CA ILE A 74 9.62 -4.11 -10.71
C ILE A 74 9.24 -5.52 -10.28
N GLU A 75 10.05 -6.51 -10.64
CA GLU A 75 9.78 -7.89 -10.23
C GLU A 75 10.32 -8.15 -8.82
N ASN A 76 9.45 -8.59 -7.91
CA ASN A 76 9.82 -9.24 -6.68
C ASN A 76 9.80 -10.75 -6.90
N THR A 77 10.96 -11.40 -6.94
CA THR A 77 11.09 -12.84 -7.16
C THR A 77 10.87 -13.68 -5.88
N GLU A 78 10.79 -13.03 -4.71
CA GLU A 78 10.71 -13.69 -3.39
C GLU A 78 9.28 -13.69 -2.82
N TYR A 79 8.28 -13.26 -3.63
CA TYR A 79 6.88 -13.04 -3.22
C TYR A 79 6.17 -14.27 -2.64
N GLU A 80 6.65 -15.49 -2.92
CA GLU A 80 6.07 -16.74 -2.39
C GLU A 80 6.63 -17.13 -1.02
N THR A 81 7.83 -16.65 -0.69
CA THR A 81 8.61 -17.16 0.46
C THR A 81 8.86 -16.10 1.52
N ILE A 82 8.85 -14.82 1.15
CA ILE A 82 9.11 -13.70 2.05
C ILE A 82 7.89 -12.78 2.04
N ASN A 83 7.48 -12.34 3.22
CA ASN A 83 6.38 -11.42 3.43
C ASN A 83 6.65 -10.05 2.75
N ASN A 84 5.74 -9.09 2.89
CA ASN A 84 5.73 -7.89 2.05
C ASN A 84 6.97 -6.96 2.19
N ILE A 85 7.83 -7.17 3.20
CA ILE A 85 9.17 -6.56 3.25
C ILE A 85 9.99 -6.82 1.99
N SER A 86 9.82 -7.98 1.34
CA SER A 86 10.47 -8.30 0.07
C SER A 86 10.07 -7.38 -1.08
N SER A 87 8.84 -6.86 -1.05
CA SER A 87 8.37 -5.93 -2.08
C SER A 87 9.08 -4.59 -1.95
N ILE A 88 9.31 -4.11 -0.73
CA ILE A 88 10.09 -2.89 -0.48
C ILE A 88 11.57 -3.11 -0.78
N HIS A 89 12.12 -4.27 -0.42
CA HIS A 89 13.51 -4.61 -0.74
C HIS A 89 13.76 -4.67 -2.26
N ALA A 90 12.84 -5.25 -3.04
CA ALA A 90 12.94 -5.34 -4.49
C ALA A 90 12.96 -3.96 -5.19
N VAL A 91 12.37 -2.93 -4.57
CA VAL A 91 12.38 -1.55 -5.07
C VAL A 91 13.79 -0.94 -5.01
N GLY A 92 14.60 -1.32 -4.02
CA GLY A 92 15.99 -0.89 -3.88
C GLY A 92 16.16 0.63 -3.85
N ASP A 93 17.10 1.14 -4.66
CA ASP A 93 17.49 2.57 -4.68
C ASP A 93 16.41 3.52 -5.21
N VAL A 94 15.33 2.99 -5.80
CA VAL A 94 14.16 3.81 -6.16
C VAL A 94 13.55 4.42 -4.90
N LEU A 95 13.50 3.67 -3.80
CA LEU A 95 13.03 4.18 -2.52
C LEU A 95 14.05 5.19 -1.95
N GLY A 96 13.61 6.42 -1.68
CA GLY A 96 14.47 7.52 -1.27
C GLY A 96 15.13 8.29 -2.44
N SER A 97 14.78 8.00 -3.69
CA SER A 97 15.21 8.81 -4.85
C SER A 97 14.45 10.14 -4.99
N ALA A 98 13.25 10.22 -4.41
CA ALA A 98 12.38 11.39 -4.33
C ALA A 98 11.38 11.25 -3.18
N ASP A 99 10.57 12.27 -2.93
CA ASP A 99 9.36 12.11 -2.11
C ASP A 99 8.45 11.06 -2.79
N CYS A 100 7.87 10.15 -2.01
CA CYS A 100 7.18 9.00 -2.57
C CYS A 100 5.89 8.62 -1.85
N PHE A 101 4.92 8.17 -2.63
CA PHE A 101 3.83 7.34 -2.13
C PHE A 101 4.26 5.88 -2.07
N ILE A 102 3.89 5.18 -1.00
CA ILE A 102 3.91 3.72 -0.95
C ILE A 102 2.45 3.27 -0.73
N CYS A 103 1.95 2.48 -1.66
CA CYS A 103 0.55 2.05 -1.69
C CYS A 103 0.44 0.53 -1.82
N GLU A 104 -0.53 -0.05 -1.13
CA GLU A 104 -1.06 -1.36 -1.47
C GLU A 104 -1.85 -1.27 -2.78
N ALA A 105 -1.83 -2.34 -3.58
CA ALA A 105 -2.40 -2.32 -4.93
C ALA A 105 -3.83 -2.91 -5.02
N ASP A 106 -4.35 -3.42 -3.91
CA ASP A 106 -5.65 -4.06 -3.73
C ASP A 106 -6.68 -3.15 -3.01
N LEU A 107 -6.51 -1.84 -3.20
CA LEU A 107 -7.38 -0.79 -2.68
C LEU A 107 -8.37 -0.35 -3.75
N TYR A 108 -9.65 -0.27 -3.38
CA TYR A 108 -10.66 0.48 -4.14
C TYR A 108 -10.75 1.90 -3.61
N ILE A 109 -10.35 2.87 -4.43
CA ILE A 109 -10.46 4.30 -4.11
C ILE A 109 -11.75 4.86 -4.70
N SER A 110 -12.72 5.18 -3.85
CA SER A 110 -14.02 5.73 -4.27
C SER A 110 -13.98 7.25 -4.49
N ASP A 111 -13.05 7.93 -3.82
CA ASP A 111 -12.85 9.38 -3.91
C ASP A 111 -11.38 9.70 -4.19
N LEU A 112 -11.07 10.02 -5.45
CA LEU A 112 -9.71 10.33 -5.87
C LEU A 112 -9.17 11.67 -5.31
N THR A 113 -10.03 12.51 -4.71
CA THR A 113 -9.62 13.80 -4.15
C THR A 113 -8.75 13.66 -2.90
N ILE A 114 -8.69 12.47 -2.29
CA ILE A 114 -7.75 12.17 -1.20
C ILE A 114 -6.29 12.43 -1.59
N PHE A 115 -5.97 12.35 -2.89
CA PHE A 115 -4.62 12.61 -3.42
C PHE A 115 -4.36 14.10 -3.74
N ASP A 116 -5.34 14.99 -3.58
CA ASP A 116 -5.17 16.42 -3.93
C ASP A 116 -4.37 17.20 -2.90
N ALA A 117 -4.36 16.72 -1.66
CA ALA A 117 -3.72 17.43 -0.56
C ALA A 117 -2.22 17.60 -0.80
N ARG A 118 -1.71 18.77 -0.42
CA ARG A 118 -0.27 18.99 -0.32
C ARG A 118 0.20 18.39 1.01
N LEU A 119 1.02 17.37 0.93
CA LEU A 119 1.61 16.72 2.09
C LEU A 119 2.96 17.37 2.37
N GLU A 120 3.07 18.10 3.49
CA GLU A 120 4.29 18.81 3.87
C GLU A 120 5.19 17.98 4.80
N GLN A 121 4.70 16.83 5.26
CA GLN A 121 5.39 15.92 6.16
C GLN A 121 5.04 14.48 5.78
N SER A 122 5.92 13.55 6.17
CA SER A 122 5.67 12.13 6.01
C SER A 122 4.45 11.71 6.86
N CYS A 123 3.58 10.90 6.28
CA CYS A 123 2.34 10.51 6.91
C CYS A 123 1.81 9.16 6.41
N TYR A 124 1.06 8.49 7.26
CA TYR A 124 0.13 7.46 6.82
C TYR A 124 -1.24 8.05 6.58
N TYR A 125 -1.95 7.51 5.60
CA TYR A 125 -3.38 7.73 5.50
C TYR A 125 -4.04 6.85 6.55
N GLY A 126 -5.04 7.38 7.26
CA GLY A 126 -5.64 6.68 8.38
C GLY A 126 -7.12 6.94 8.50
N LYS A 127 -7.86 5.90 8.89
CA LYS A 127 -9.31 5.95 9.13
C LYS A 127 -9.58 5.82 10.61
N MET A 128 -10.20 6.82 11.22
CA MET A 128 -10.56 6.76 12.65
C MET A 128 -11.63 5.69 12.89
N VAL A 129 -11.35 4.73 13.76
CA VAL A 129 -12.29 3.68 14.18
C VAL A 129 -12.57 3.83 15.66
N LYS A 130 -13.84 3.99 16.01
CA LYS A 130 -14.30 4.00 17.41
C LYS A 130 -14.50 2.58 17.90
N GLY A 131 -14.07 2.30 19.12
CA GLY A 131 -14.06 0.96 19.71
C GLY A 131 -12.82 0.15 19.33
N TYR A 132 -12.86 -1.15 19.65
CA TYR A 132 -11.74 -2.06 19.41
C TYR A 132 -11.61 -2.38 17.92
N SER A 133 -10.38 -2.38 17.44
CA SER A 133 -9.98 -2.93 16.14
C SER A 133 -8.88 -3.95 16.36
N ASP A 134 -8.92 -5.07 15.64
CA ASP A 134 -7.89 -6.12 15.57
C ASP A 134 -6.95 -5.95 14.36
N ASP A 135 -7.10 -4.84 13.64
CA ASP A 135 -6.35 -4.53 12.42
C ASP A 135 -5.04 -3.80 12.71
N TRP A 136 -4.31 -3.41 11.66
CA TRP A 136 -3.21 -2.45 11.74
C TRP A 136 -3.72 -1.05 12.12
N VAL A 137 -3.14 -0.51 13.18
CA VAL A 137 -3.52 0.75 13.80
C VAL A 137 -2.31 1.63 14.08
N PHE A 138 -2.61 2.90 14.36
CA PHE A 138 -1.65 3.90 14.79
C PHE A 138 -2.00 4.42 16.18
N ASP A 139 -1.06 4.30 17.12
CA ASP A 139 -1.14 5.03 18.39
C ASP A 139 -0.51 6.41 18.20
N MET A 140 -1.12 7.43 18.81
CA MET A 140 -0.75 8.83 18.61
C MET A 140 -0.34 9.50 19.92
N GLU A 141 0.71 10.33 19.87
CA GLU A 141 1.01 11.34 20.88
C GLU A 141 0.93 12.72 20.23
N GLY A 142 -0.14 13.46 20.53
CA GLY A 142 -0.44 14.70 19.80
C GLY A 142 -0.78 14.40 18.35
N ASP A 143 -0.01 14.95 17.41
CA ASP A 143 -0.12 14.72 15.97
C ASP A 143 0.83 13.64 15.43
N ARG A 144 1.71 13.09 16.29
CA ARG A 144 2.76 12.15 15.92
C ARG A 144 2.34 10.70 16.15
N ILE A 145 2.62 9.82 15.19
CA ILE A 145 2.51 8.36 15.33
C ILE A 145 3.64 7.87 16.24
N VAL A 146 3.29 7.10 17.27
CA VAL A 146 4.24 6.51 18.23
C VAL A 146 4.27 5.00 18.25
N ARG A 147 3.29 4.36 17.59
CA ARG A 147 3.27 2.93 17.30
C ARG A 147 2.56 2.70 15.98
N VAL A 148 3.11 1.82 15.15
CA VAL A 148 2.47 1.17 14.01
C VAL A 148 2.40 -0.32 14.35
N GLY A 149 1.20 -0.87 14.51
CA GLY A 149 1.08 -2.26 14.92
C GLY A 149 -0.35 -2.77 14.86
N LYS A 150 -0.57 -4.00 15.30
CA LYS A 150 -1.92 -4.56 15.38
C LYS A 150 -2.61 -4.23 16.69
N GLU A 151 -3.92 -4.23 16.62
CA GLU A 151 -4.86 -4.07 17.71
C GLU A 151 -4.83 -2.67 18.38
N GLY A 152 -6.00 -2.07 18.57
CA GLY A 152 -6.13 -0.76 19.19
C GLY A 152 -7.57 -0.43 19.57
N THR A 153 -7.77 0.70 20.24
CA THR A 153 -9.11 1.19 20.60
C THR A 153 -9.18 2.69 20.40
N ASP A 154 -10.25 3.16 19.77
CA ASP A 154 -10.46 4.59 19.47
C ASP A 154 -9.24 5.22 18.75
N CYS A 155 -8.76 4.53 17.72
CA CYS A 155 -7.50 4.80 17.04
C CYS A 155 -7.69 4.89 15.52
N TYR A 156 -6.65 5.34 14.81
CA TYR A 156 -6.65 5.32 13.35
C TYR A 156 -6.20 3.96 12.85
N ASN A 157 -6.99 3.34 11.98
CA ASN A 157 -6.60 2.16 11.22
C ASN A 157 -5.77 2.55 10.00
N MET A 158 -4.78 1.73 9.66
CA MET A 158 -4.06 1.79 8.39
C MET A 158 -4.99 1.46 7.23
N VAL A 159 -4.80 2.14 6.10
CA VAL A 159 -5.63 1.97 4.89
C VAL A 159 -4.78 1.78 3.61
N GLY A 160 -3.57 1.24 3.78
CA GLY A 160 -2.69 0.87 2.67
C GLY A 160 -2.08 2.02 1.86
N ILE A 161 -2.19 3.28 2.29
CA ILE A 161 -1.54 4.43 1.63
C ILE A 161 -0.66 5.18 2.63
N SER A 162 0.56 5.47 2.21
CA SER A 162 1.50 6.31 2.95
C SER A 162 2.26 7.24 2.00
N TYR A 163 2.77 8.34 2.55
CA TYR A 163 3.63 9.30 1.87
C TYR A 163 4.86 9.57 2.72
N PHE A 164 6.02 9.52 2.09
CA PHE A 164 7.29 9.79 2.74
C PHE A 164 8.06 10.86 1.98
N GLN A 165 8.58 11.83 2.73
CA GLN A 165 9.62 12.71 2.22
C GLN A 165 10.86 11.87 1.86
N GLN A 166 11.63 12.34 0.88
CA GLN A 166 12.79 11.64 0.35
C GLN A 166 13.75 11.13 1.45
N LYS A 167 14.03 11.97 2.45
CA LYS A 167 14.91 11.63 3.58
C LYS A 167 14.39 10.46 4.42
N ASP A 168 13.08 10.40 4.62
CA ASP A 168 12.42 9.41 5.47
C ASP A 168 12.28 8.10 4.69
N ALA A 169 11.95 8.20 3.40
CA ALA A 169 11.98 7.07 2.46
C ALA A 169 13.37 6.43 2.38
N ALA A 170 14.44 7.24 2.30
CA ALA A 170 15.81 6.73 2.31
C ALA A 170 16.17 6.02 3.63
N LEU A 171 15.71 6.56 4.77
CA LEU A 171 15.89 5.92 6.07
C LEU A 171 15.18 4.55 6.12
N ILE A 172 13.95 4.47 5.61
CA ILE A 172 13.19 3.22 5.54
C ILE A 172 13.89 2.21 4.63
N ARG A 173 14.36 2.64 3.44
CA ARG A 173 15.16 1.78 2.54
C ARG A 173 16.36 1.18 3.27
N ASP A 174 17.15 2.02 3.94
CA ASP A 174 18.36 1.58 4.62
C ASP A 174 18.03 0.65 5.79
N ALA A 175 16.94 0.89 6.51
CA ALA A 175 16.46 0.02 7.58
C ALA A 175 15.96 -1.34 7.06
N VAL A 176 15.24 -1.37 5.93
CA VAL A 176 14.83 -2.61 5.26
C VAL A 176 16.05 -3.41 4.82
N ALA A 177 17.01 -2.78 4.14
CA ALA A 177 18.24 -3.41 3.68
C ALA A 177 19.07 -3.95 4.86
N LEU A 178 19.09 -3.26 5.99
CA LEU A 178 19.78 -3.70 7.20
C LEU A 178 19.10 -4.91 7.86
N GLU A 179 17.78 -5.01 7.82
CA GLU A 179 17.04 -6.13 8.41
C GLU A 179 17.04 -7.37 7.51
N TYR A 180 17.12 -7.17 6.20
CA TYR A 180 17.10 -8.23 5.21
C TYR A 180 18.24 -9.25 5.44
N GLY A 181 17.90 -10.54 5.49
CA GLY A 181 18.85 -11.63 5.72
C GLY A 181 19.17 -11.93 7.19
N LYS A 182 18.61 -11.18 8.15
CA LYS A 182 18.67 -11.56 9.58
C LYS A 182 17.64 -12.63 9.91
N ALA A 183 17.89 -13.44 10.94
CA ALA A 183 16.93 -14.48 11.34
C ALA A 183 15.52 -13.92 11.61
N GLY A 184 14.52 -14.45 10.90
CA GLY A 184 13.11 -14.08 11.07
C GLY A 184 12.62 -12.95 10.17
N TYR A 185 13.48 -12.35 9.34
CA TYR A 185 13.09 -11.29 8.41
C TYR A 185 12.03 -11.75 7.40
N GLU A 186 11.97 -13.05 7.09
CA GLU A 186 11.08 -13.64 6.10
C GLU A 186 9.60 -13.41 6.44
N GLY A 187 9.29 -13.26 7.73
CA GLY A 187 7.94 -13.03 8.24
C GLY A 187 7.55 -11.57 8.39
N LEU A 188 8.48 -10.63 8.23
CA LEU A 188 8.24 -9.22 8.57
C LEU A 188 7.38 -8.51 7.53
N TYR A 189 6.46 -7.69 8.03
CA TYR A 189 5.87 -6.62 7.25
C TYR A 189 6.82 -5.43 7.17
N TRP A 190 6.85 -4.71 6.05
CA TRP A 190 7.67 -3.51 5.94
C TRP A 190 7.21 -2.41 6.94
N ASP A 191 5.93 -2.37 7.29
CA ASP A 191 5.39 -1.47 8.31
C ASP A 191 5.99 -1.73 9.71
N GLU A 192 6.40 -2.96 10.02
CA GLU A 192 7.16 -3.26 11.26
C GLU A 192 8.55 -2.64 11.25
N ILE A 193 9.14 -2.45 10.06
CA ILE A 193 10.40 -1.70 9.92
C ILE A 193 10.16 -0.23 10.21
N VAL A 194 9.04 0.32 9.73
CA VAL A 194 8.66 1.72 10.00
C VAL A 194 8.44 1.93 11.50
N ASP A 195 7.71 1.03 12.17
CA ASP A 195 7.50 1.05 13.63
C ASP A 195 8.82 1.12 14.40
N LYS A 196 9.79 0.27 14.02
CA LYS A 196 11.14 0.24 14.60
C LYS A 196 11.94 1.53 14.38
N GLN A 197 11.54 2.41 13.47
CA GLN A 197 12.23 3.67 13.16
C GLN A 197 11.47 4.94 13.61
N LEU A 198 10.38 4.82 14.38
CA LEU A 198 9.58 5.97 14.86
C LEU A 198 10.35 6.92 15.81
N ASP A 199 11.53 6.52 16.30
CA ASP A 199 12.46 7.39 17.03
C ASP A 199 13.18 8.39 16.10
N LYS A 200 13.30 8.06 14.82
CA LYS A 200 13.96 8.88 13.78
C LYS A 200 12.97 9.46 12.77
N LEU A 201 11.76 8.90 12.69
CA LEU A 201 10.70 9.33 11.80
C LEU A 201 9.67 10.17 12.55
N ASN A 202 9.35 11.35 12.01
CA ASN A 202 8.24 12.17 12.49
C ASN A 202 7.03 11.96 11.58
N LEU A 203 6.29 10.88 11.81
CA LEU A 203 5.12 10.52 11.02
C LEU A 203 3.84 11.06 11.63
N THR A 204 2.93 11.51 10.79
CA THR A 204 1.59 11.98 11.18
C THR A 204 0.50 11.21 10.45
N ILE A 205 -0.76 11.49 10.76
CA ILE A 205 -1.90 10.91 10.04
C ILE A 205 -2.51 11.93 9.09
N TYR A 206 -2.70 11.53 7.84
CA TYR A 206 -3.64 12.17 6.93
C TYR A 206 -5.01 11.46 7.05
N PRO A 207 -6.01 12.08 7.68
CA PRO A 207 -7.27 11.41 7.96
C PRO A 207 -8.11 11.26 6.69
N VAL A 208 -8.69 10.07 6.49
CA VAL A 208 -9.67 9.80 5.43
C VAL A 208 -11.02 9.37 6.00
N GLY A 209 -12.07 9.59 5.21
CA GLY A 209 -13.42 9.15 5.47
C GLY A 209 -13.59 7.64 5.37
N GLN A 210 -14.67 7.14 5.99
CA GLN A 210 -14.91 5.71 6.18
C GLN A 210 -15.01 4.89 4.89
N GLU A 211 -15.44 5.51 3.79
CA GLU A 211 -15.76 4.88 2.51
C GLU A 211 -14.83 5.34 1.37
N GLN A 212 -13.89 6.26 1.63
CA GLN A 212 -13.02 6.84 0.59
C GLN A 212 -11.98 5.84 0.07
N ILE A 213 -11.56 4.91 0.94
CA ILE A 213 -10.64 3.83 0.64
C ILE A 213 -11.23 2.55 1.23
N VAL A 214 -11.34 1.52 0.41
CA VAL A 214 -11.79 0.19 0.84
C VAL A 214 -10.76 -0.84 0.41
N GLU A 215 -10.13 -1.49 1.38
CA GLU A 215 -9.37 -2.72 1.12
C GLU A 215 -10.37 -3.86 0.93
N ILE A 216 -10.20 -4.62 -0.15
CA ILE A 216 -11.07 -5.78 -0.44
C ILE A 216 -10.27 -7.04 -0.19
N ASP A 217 -10.51 -7.70 0.93
CA ASP A 217 -9.72 -8.83 1.40
C ASP A 217 -10.40 -10.19 1.23
N SER A 218 -11.71 -10.15 1.04
CA SER A 218 -12.56 -11.31 0.88
C SER A 218 -13.58 -11.11 -0.25
N VAL A 219 -14.10 -12.22 -0.78
CA VAL A 219 -15.23 -12.18 -1.71
C VAL A 219 -16.46 -11.52 -1.08
N LYS A 220 -16.63 -11.65 0.24
CA LYS A 220 -17.74 -11.02 0.98
C LYS A 220 -17.66 -9.50 0.92
N GLU A 221 -16.48 -8.91 1.14
CA GLU A 221 -16.27 -7.47 1.02
C GLU A 221 -16.43 -7.01 -0.43
N LEU A 222 -15.90 -7.78 -1.39
CA LEU A 222 -16.08 -7.49 -2.81
C LEU A 222 -17.58 -7.40 -3.17
N CYS A 223 -18.40 -8.35 -2.72
CA CYS A 223 -19.85 -8.32 -2.94
C CYS A 223 -20.55 -7.17 -2.23
N ALA A 224 -20.02 -6.70 -1.09
CA ALA A 224 -20.57 -5.57 -0.36
C ALA A 224 -20.32 -4.24 -1.08
N VAL A 225 -19.18 -4.12 -1.77
CA VAL A 225 -18.83 -2.94 -2.58
C VAL A 225 -19.46 -3.03 -3.97
N ASP A 226 -19.37 -4.18 -4.63
CA ASP A 226 -19.88 -4.41 -5.99
C ASP A 226 -20.85 -5.59 -6.05
N SER A 227 -22.15 -5.25 -6.05
CA SER A 227 -23.24 -6.22 -6.10
C SER A 227 -23.26 -7.12 -7.35
N SER A 228 -22.49 -6.80 -8.41
CA SER A 228 -22.39 -7.66 -9.59
C SER A 228 -21.78 -9.05 -9.28
N TYR A 229 -21.06 -9.17 -8.16
CA TYR A 229 -20.49 -10.42 -7.67
C TYR A 229 -21.46 -11.29 -6.84
N ILE A 230 -22.66 -10.80 -6.49
CA ILE A 230 -23.63 -11.54 -5.66
C ILE A 230 -24.28 -12.70 -6.42
N ASN A 231 -24.36 -12.61 -7.75
CA ASN A 231 -25.03 -13.59 -8.62
C ASN A 231 -24.09 -14.22 -9.67
N GLY A 232 -22.78 -14.04 -9.51
CA GLY A 232 -21.74 -14.49 -10.45
C GLY A 232 -21.10 -15.83 -10.08
#